data_AF-E0AHD4-F1
#
_entry.id   AF-E0AHD4-F1
#
_cell.length_a   1.000
_cell.length_b   1.000
_cell.length_c   1.000
_cell.angle_alpha   90.00
_cell.angle_beta   90.00
_cell.angle_gamma   90.00
#
_symmetry.space_group_name_H-M   'P 1'
#
loop_
_entity.id
_entity.type
_entity.pdbx_description
1 polymer ?
#
loop_
_entity_poly.entity_id
_entity_poly.type
_entity_poly.pdbx_seq_one_letter_code
_entity_poly.pdbx_strand_id
1 'polypeptide(L)'
;MLDQDNSITLVNGHLVPKKILDKFNDYIRYLNVALYEKSIKINQLSVENEINNQFIEFLRDVPENDHEIYESLINVYKNYFQTEWSSPVGELSLSNLSIWDDGTEEEDSAVLNKQGFYEILKDFRSKIPAGNIRLNCEVINVKEEENIMVTLKNGEVLHFDACIVTCSLGYLKKHHKTLFTPQLTSVKQDAINRMGFGNNLKVFLEYSDSWWNSLNTILILTHGENEDFMVFQPSSWAENILLCWIAGSGPKKICDKTDFELKILLDTHLHDQLKNYLDVKASVKIYRKNWINDEFTLGSYSYLTPGQIVGEDICILAQPVLKDNNPVICFAGEHTDSTMYQTTVGAVRSGLREASRISEHTFEK
;
A
#
# COMPACT_ATOMS: atom_id res chain seq x y z
N MET A 1 4.04 0.04 19.82
CA MET A 1 4.83 -0.83 18.92
C MET A 1 6.35 -0.76 19.13
N LEU A 2 6.86 -0.08 20.17
CA LEU A 2 8.31 0.07 20.39
C LEU A 2 8.81 -0.59 21.69
N ASP A 3 7.94 -1.30 22.40
CA ASP A 3 8.37 -2.20 23.47
C ASP A 3 7.39 -3.37 23.54
N GLN A 4 7.86 -4.53 23.08
CA GLN A 4 7.36 -5.83 23.55
C GLN A 4 8.51 -6.44 24.36
N ASP A 5 8.19 -7.23 25.38
CA ASP A 5 9.21 -7.88 26.21
C ASP A 5 10.30 -8.54 25.33
N ASN A 6 11.54 -8.05 25.46
CA ASN A 6 12.76 -8.42 24.70
C ASN A 6 13.09 -7.67 23.38
N SER A 7 12.60 -6.44 23.15
CA SER A 7 13.12 -5.59 22.06
C SER A 7 14.43 -4.85 22.39
N ILE A 8 15.28 -4.67 21.37
CA ILE A 8 16.47 -3.80 21.42
C ILE A 8 16.27 -2.70 20.36
N THR A 9 16.36 -1.44 20.78
CA THR A 9 16.30 -0.29 19.86
C THR A 9 17.69 0.32 19.71
N LEU A 10 18.17 0.37 18.46
CA LEU A 10 19.44 0.99 18.11
C LEU A 10 19.20 2.23 17.23
N VAL A 11 19.89 3.32 17.52
CA VAL A 11 19.98 4.51 16.65
C VAL A 11 21.45 4.68 16.30
N ASN A 12 21.79 4.65 15.01
CA ASN A 12 23.18 4.72 14.53
C ASN A 12 24.11 3.66 15.13
N GLY A 13 23.58 2.45 15.32
CA GLY A 13 24.32 1.34 15.93
C GLY A 13 24.51 1.46 17.45
N HIS A 14 23.96 2.49 18.10
CA HIS A 14 24.03 2.71 19.55
C HIS A 14 22.71 2.38 20.23
N LEU A 15 22.78 1.73 21.40
CA LEU A 15 21.61 1.39 22.20
C LEU A 15 20.90 2.65 22.71
N VAL A 16 19.60 2.74 22.48
CA VAL A 16 18.77 3.82 23.03
C VAL A 16 18.52 3.55 24.53
N PRO A 17 18.85 4.48 25.45
CA PRO A 17 18.57 4.33 26.86
C PRO A 17 17.08 4.12 27.14
N LYS A 18 16.74 3.19 28.05
CA LYS A 18 15.35 2.89 28.42
C LYS A 18 14.54 4.12 28.79
N LYS A 19 15.12 5.05 29.55
CA LYS A 19 14.48 6.31 29.95
C LYS A 19 14.03 7.16 28.75
N ILE A 20 14.80 7.16 27.67
CA ILE A 20 14.47 7.89 26.43
C ILE A 20 13.32 7.18 25.70
N LEU A 21 13.37 5.84 25.63
CA LEU A 21 12.28 5.04 25.06
C LEU A 21 10.97 5.22 25.84
N ASP A 22 11.01 5.17 27.17
CA ASP A 22 9.84 5.36 28.02
C ASP A 22 9.18 6.74 27.77
N LYS A 23 9.98 7.81 27.77
CA LYS A 23 9.48 9.18 27.49
C LYS A 23 8.92 9.28 26.06
N PHE A 24 9.59 8.68 25.07
CA PHE A 24 9.10 8.67 23.69
C PHE A 24 7.79 7.89 23.55
N ASN A 25 7.67 6.74 24.20
CA ASN A 25 6.47 5.91 24.19
C ASN A 25 5.27 6.65 24.78
N ASP A 26 5.46 7.38 25.89
CA ASP A 26 4.41 8.22 26.47
C ASP A 26 3.99 9.35 25.51
N TYR A 27 4.95 9.99 24.84
CA TYR A 27 4.68 10.99 23.82
C TYR A 27 3.91 10.41 22.62
N ILE A 28 4.28 9.22 22.13
CA ILE A 28 3.58 8.57 21.02
C ILE A 28 2.13 8.22 21.37
N ARG A 29 1.85 7.80 22.61
CA ARG A 29 0.46 7.59 23.07
C ARG A 29 -0.35 8.88 23.00
N TYR A 30 0.22 10.00 23.46
CA TYR A 30 -0.40 11.32 23.32
C TYR A 30 -0.59 11.70 21.85
N LEU A 31 0.45 11.55 21.02
CA LEU A 31 0.45 11.92 19.62
C LEU A 31 -0.61 11.15 18.82
N ASN A 32 -0.77 9.84 19.06
CA ASN A 32 -1.82 9.03 18.44
C ASN A 32 -3.21 9.62 18.66
N VAL A 33 -3.51 10.03 19.91
CA VAL A 33 -4.80 10.67 20.25
C VAL A 33 -4.94 12.00 19.54
N ALA A 34 -3.90 12.84 19.57
CA ALA A 34 -3.90 14.15 18.91
C ALA A 34 -4.12 14.03 17.39
N LEU A 35 -3.43 13.10 16.73
CA LEU A 35 -3.59 12.82 15.30
C LEU A 35 -5.02 12.41 14.97
N TYR A 36 -5.60 11.47 15.74
CA TYR A 36 -6.96 11.01 15.54
C TYR A 36 -7.98 12.15 15.73
N GLU A 37 -7.92 12.89 16.84
CA GLU A 37 -8.84 14.01 17.10
C GLU A 37 -8.77 15.10 16.03
N LYS A 38 -7.58 15.34 15.49
CA LYS A 38 -7.35 16.30 14.41
C LYS A 38 -7.89 15.79 13.07
N SER A 39 -7.75 14.49 12.80
CA SER A 39 -8.18 13.84 11.56
C SER A 39 -9.67 13.99 11.28
N ILE A 40 -10.49 14.03 12.33
CA ILE A 40 -11.95 14.23 12.27
C ILE A 40 -12.31 15.66 11.83
N LYS A 41 -11.45 16.64 12.12
CA LYS A 41 -11.74 18.07 11.97
C LYS A 41 -11.13 18.69 10.73
N ILE A 42 -9.98 18.20 10.27
CA ILE A 42 -9.19 18.81 9.20
C ILE A 42 -8.82 17.75 8.15
N ASN A 43 -9.23 18.01 6.92
CA ASN A 43 -9.12 17.07 5.79
C ASN A 43 -7.99 17.34 4.80
N GLN A 44 -7.36 18.51 4.87
CA GLN A 44 -6.34 18.95 3.91
C GLN A 44 -4.90 18.85 4.43
N LEU A 45 -4.70 18.24 5.61
CA LEU A 45 -3.37 18.01 6.18
C LEU A 45 -2.87 16.61 5.84
N SER A 46 -1.55 16.48 5.68
CA SER A 46 -0.93 15.16 5.71
C SER A 46 -0.66 14.70 7.14
N VAL A 47 -0.48 13.40 7.33
CA VAL A 47 -0.04 12.82 8.59
C VAL A 47 1.30 13.43 9.02
N GLU A 48 2.25 13.59 8.09
CA GLU A 48 3.54 14.21 8.40
C GLU A 48 3.43 15.65 8.92
N ASN A 49 2.53 16.46 8.33
CA ASN A 49 2.37 17.84 8.76
C ASN A 49 1.98 17.93 10.23
N GLU A 50 1.01 17.12 10.66
CA GLU A 50 0.56 17.13 12.04
C GLU A 50 1.61 16.51 12.98
N ILE A 51 2.29 15.43 12.58
CA ILE A 51 3.41 14.86 13.35
C ILE A 51 4.48 15.92 13.59
N ASN A 52 4.94 16.63 12.54
CA ASN A 52 5.97 17.64 12.66
C ASN A 52 5.55 18.80 13.58
N ASN A 53 4.29 19.25 13.46
CA ASN A 53 3.76 20.32 14.32
C ASN A 53 3.79 19.92 15.80
N GLN A 54 3.29 18.72 16.13
CA GLN A 54 3.27 18.22 17.51
C GLN A 54 4.68 17.92 18.03
N PHE A 55 5.59 17.49 17.16
CA PHE A 55 6.94 17.12 17.53
C PHE A 55 7.81 18.34 17.88
N ILE A 56 7.61 19.47 17.18
CA ILE A 56 8.27 20.74 17.52
C ILE A 56 7.92 21.18 18.93
N GLU A 57 6.66 21.03 19.35
CA GLU A 57 6.23 21.36 20.72
C GLU A 57 6.86 20.40 21.74
N PHE A 58 6.89 19.10 21.45
CA PHE A 58 7.54 18.11 22.31
C PHE A 58 9.03 18.41 22.54
N LEU A 59 9.77 18.79 21.51
CA LEU A 59 11.19 19.08 21.61
C LEU A 59 11.52 20.28 22.53
N ARG A 60 10.56 21.20 22.78
CA ARG A 60 10.76 22.32 23.73
C ARG A 60 10.97 21.84 25.17
N ASP A 61 10.40 20.68 25.51
CA ASP A 61 10.51 20.06 26.84
C ASP A 61 11.58 18.96 26.89
N VAL A 62 12.43 18.89 25.87
CA VAL A 62 13.52 17.92 25.74
C VAL A 62 14.86 18.65 25.74
N PRO A 63 15.85 18.20 26.53
CA PRO A 63 17.20 18.73 26.48
C PRO A 63 17.79 18.65 25.06
N GLU A 64 18.48 19.70 24.60
CA GLU A 64 19.05 19.77 23.23
C GLU A 64 19.97 18.59 22.90
N ASN A 65 20.70 18.07 23.90
CA ASN A 65 21.59 16.92 23.73
C ASN A 65 20.85 15.60 23.40
N ASP A 66 19.54 15.55 23.62
CA ASP A 66 18.70 14.40 23.29
C ASP A 66 17.89 14.64 21.99
N HIS A 67 17.95 15.82 21.35
CA HIS A 67 17.12 16.12 20.18
C HIS A 67 17.35 15.14 19.03
N GLU A 68 18.61 14.87 18.69
CA GLU A 68 18.99 13.97 17.58
C GLU A 68 18.40 12.56 17.74
N ILE A 69 18.39 12.02 18.96
CA ILE A 69 17.86 10.68 19.21
C ILE A 69 16.33 10.67 19.12
N TYR A 70 15.63 11.72 19.57
CA TYR A 70 14.18 11.83 19.37
C TYR A 70 13.81 12.09 17.91
N GLU A 71 14.61 12.84 17.15
CA GLU A 71 14.43 13.03 15.70
C GLU A 71 14.54 11.69 14.96
N SER A 72 15.49 10.85 15.38
CA SER A 72 15.62 9.48 14.86
C SER A 72 14.38 8.65 15.18
N LEU A 73 13.89 8.71 16.43
CA LEU A 73 12.72 7.96 16.88
C LEU A 73 11.41 8.45 16.21
N ILE A 74 11.23 9.76 15.99
CA ILE A 74 10.02 10.24 15.31
C ILE A 74 9.99 9.82 13.84
N ASN A 75 11.16 9.69 13.20
CA ASN A 75 11.23 9.15 11.84
C ASN A 75 10.83 7.68 11.79
N VAL A 76 11.16 6.87 12.81
CA VAL A 76 10.61 5.50 12.95
C VAL A 76 9.08 5.54 12.97
N TYR A 77 8.53 6.43 13.79
CA TYR A 77 7.10 6.55 13.95
C TYR A 77 6.39 7.01 12.66
N LYS A 78 6.97 7.98 11.93
CA LYS A 78 6.49 8.35 10.58
C LYS A 78 6.50 7.17 9.62
N ASN A 79 7.56 6.36 9.67
CA ASN A 79 7.74 5.24 8.77
C ASN A 79 6.73 4.10 8.97
N TYR A 80 6.20 3.94 10.18
CA TYR A 80 5.07 3.03 10.43
C TYR A 80 3.92 3.31 9.45
N PHE A 81 3.49 4.58 9.33
CA PHE A 81 2.43 4.96 8.40
C PHE A 81 2.78 4.67 6.95
N GLN A 82 4.05 4.80 6.58
CA GLN A 82 4.45 4.55 5.19
C GLN A 82 4.27 3.07 4.80
N THR A 83 4.53 2.16 5.73
CA THR A 83 4.39 0.72 5.50
C THR A 83 2.94 0.30 5.56
N GLU A 84 2.22 0.77 6.58
CA GLU A 84 0.82 0.43 6.79
C GLU A 84 -0.03 0.87 5.59
N TRP A 85 0.10 2.13 5.20
CA TRP A 85 -0.73 2.74 4.16
C TRP A 85 -0.10 2.72 2.76
N SER A 86 1.10 2.14 2.62
CA SER A 86 1.85 2.11 1.36
C SER A 86 2.02 3.49 0.69
N SER A 87 2.13 4.53 1.48
CA SER A 87 2.14 5.92 1.01
C SER A 87 3.32 6.69 1.60
N PRO A 88 3.94 7.65 0.89
CA PRO A 88 4.79 8.64 1.55
C PRO A 88 4.01 9.35 2.65
N VAL A 89 4.59 9.48 3.85
CA VAL A 89 3.87 10.03 5.02
C VAL A 89 3.42 11.49 4.81
N GLY A 90 4.15 12.24 3.99
CA GLY A 90 3.78 13.60 3.56
C GLY A 90 2.65 13.67 2.54
N GLU A 91 2.30 12.55 1.90
CA GLU A 91 1.20 12.43 0.94
C GLU A 91 -0.01 11.68 1.50
N LEU A 92 0.09 11.08 2.68
CA LEU A 92 -1.02 10.42 3.36
C LEU A 92 -1.92 11.46 4.04
N SER A 93 -3.20 11.51 3.67
CA SER A 93 -4.19 12.37 4.31
C SER A 93 -4.33 12.02 5.79
N LEU A 94 -4.32 13.04 6.65
CA LEU A 94 -4.58 12.88 8.07
C LEU A 94 -5.97 12.27 8.33
N SER A 95 -6.99 12.67 7.55
CA SER A 95 -8.35 12.13 7.68
C SER A 95 -8.46 10.63 7.43
N ASN A 96 -7.47 10.00 6.80
CA ASN A 96 -7.44 8.54 6.68
C ASN A 96 -7.56 7.85 8.04
N LEU A 97 -7.01 8.44 9.11
CA LEU A 97 -7.01 7.89 10.47
C LEU A 97 -8.39 7.81 11.14
N SER A 98 -9.38 8.55 10.64
CA SER A 98 -10.76 8.50 11.16
C SER A 98 -11.78 7.95 10.16
N ILE A 99 -11.39 7.82 8.90
CA ILE A 99 -12.27 7.32 7.83
C ILE A 99 -12.08 5.83 7.61
N TRP A 100 -10.84 5.36 7.65
CA TRP A 100 -10.57 3.95 7.49
C TRP A 100 -10.97 3.21 8.77
N ASP A 101 -11.90 2.29 8.63
CA ASP A 101 -12.45 1.46 9.69
C ASP A 101 -12.79 0.10 9.07
N ASP A 102 -12.10 -0.95 9.49
CA ASP A 102 -12.38 -2.30 9.04
C ASP A 102 -13.61 -2.93 9.72
N GLY A 103 -14.25 -2.18 10.63
CA GLY A 103 -15.46 -2.56 11.35
C GLY A 103 -15.20 -3.57 12.46
N THR A 104 -13.95 -3.73 12.89
CA THR A 104 -13.57 -4.65 13.98
C THR A 104 -13.15 -3.88 15.23
N GLU A 105 -13.60 -4.34 16.40
CA GLU A 105 -13.25 -3.72 17.69
C GLU A 105 -11.87 -4.19 18.21
N GLU A 106 -11.32 -5.27 17.65
CA GLU A 106 -10.04 -5.88 18.03
C GLU A 106 -9.11 -5.94 16.81
N GLU A 107 -7.79 -5.78 17.03
CA GLU A 107 -6.74 -5.97 16.00
C GLU A 107 -6.64 -7.46 15.60
N ASP A 108 -7.65 -7.97 14.90
CA ASP A 108 -7.73 -9.37 14.50
C ASP A 108 -7.14 -9.58 13.10
N SER A 109 -5.92 -10.11 13.07
CA SER A 109 -5.28 -10.52 11.82
C SER A 109 -5.60 -11.99 11.48
N ALA A 110 -6.46 -12.21 10.49
CA ALA A 110 -6.72 -13.53 9.95
C ALA A 110 -5.61 -13.96 8.97
N VAL A 111 -4.83 -14.97 9.33
CA VAL A 111 -3.79 -15.55 8.46
C VAL A 111 -4.19 -16.93 7.95
N LEU A 112 -3.97 -17.15 6.66
CA LEU A 112 -4.01 -18.50 6.08
C LEU A 112 -2.67 -19.18 6.36
N ASN A 113 -2.52 -19.73 7.58
CA ASN A 113 -1.27 -20.26 8.15
C ASN A 113 -0.34 -21.08 7.22
N LYS A 114 -0.86 -21.69 6.14
CA LYS A 114 -0.07 -22.46 5.15
C LYS A 114 -0.51 -22.29 3.69
N GLN A 115 -1.51 -21.45 3.41
CA GLN A 115 -2.05 -21.27 2.06
C GLN A 115 -1.89 -19.81 1.68
N GLY A 116 -1.14 -19.53 0.60
CA GLY A 116 -1.05 -18.15 0.11
C GLY A 116 -2.41 -17.68 -0.43
N PHE A 117 -2.58 -16.35 -0.53
CA PHE A 117 -3.76 -15.71 -1.16
C PHE A 117 -4.09 -16.24 -2.56
N TYR A 118 -3.13 -16.91 -3.23
CA TYR A 118 -3.34 -17.60 -4.50
C TYR A 118 -4.42 -18.69 -4.45
N GLU A 119 -4.65 -19.35 -3.30
CA GLU A 119 -5.71 -20.36 -3.19
C GLU A 119 -7.12 -19.75 -3.31
N ILE A 120 -7.31 -18.50 -2.86
CA ILE A 120 -8.57 -17.76 -3.06
C ILE A 120 -8.82 -17.53 -4.56
N LEU A 121 -7.76 -17.16 -5.30
CA LEU A 121 -7.86 -16.98 -6.76
C LEU A 121 -8.17 -18.29 -7.48
N LYS A 122 -7.60 -19.42 -7.03
CA LYS A 122 -7.94 -20.75 -7.56
C LYS A 122 -9.40 -21.10 -7.32
N ASP A 123 -9.91 -20.86 -6.12
CA ASP A 123 -11.31 -21.08 -5.79
C ASP A 123 -12.24 -20.26 -6.69
N PHE A 124 -11.99 -18.95 -6.84
CA PHE A 124 -12.77 -18.10 -7.75
C PHE A 124 -12.69 -18.57 -9.21
N ARG A 125 -11.49 -18.91 -9.69
CA ARG A 125 -11.31 -19.45 -11.05
C ARG A 125 -12.10 -20.73 -11.27
N SER A 126 -12.18 -21.61 -10.27
CA SER A 126 -12.91 -22.89 -10.39
C SER A 126 -14.41 -22.73 -10.64
N LYS A 127 -14.96 -21.56 -10.27
CA LYS A 127 -16.38 -21.20 -10.43
C LYS A 127 -16.69 -20.53 -11.76
N ILE A 128 -15.67 -20.22 -12.57
CA ILE A 128 -15.83 -19.56 -13.87
C ILE A 128 -15.75 -20.61 -14.98
N PRO A 129 -16.73 -20.67 -15.92
CA PRO A 129 -16.69 -21.61 -17.04
C PRO A 129 -15.40 -21.52 -17.86
N ALA A 130 -14.91 -22.68 -18.30
CA ALA A 130 -13.73 -22.75 -19.15
C ALA A 130 -13.95 -21.95 -20.45
N GLY A 131 -12.98 -21.11 -20.82
CA GLY A 131 -13.05 -20.23 -21.98
C GLY A 131 -13.53 -18.80 -21.68
N ASN A 132 -14.15 -18.56 -20.52
CA ASN A 132 -14.61 -17.21 -20.14
C ASN A 132 -13.48 -16.31 -19.61
N ILE A 133 -12.31 -16.89 -19.29
CA ILE A 133 -11.11 -16.14 -18.94
C ILE A 133 -10.15 -16.20 -20.12
N ARG A 134 -9.90 -15.04 -20.74
CA ARG A 134 -8.95 -14.88 -21.84
C ARG A 134 -7.69 -14.18 -21.32
N LEU A 135 -6.58 -14.92 -21.25
CA LEU A 135 -5.27 -14.37 -20.90
C LEU A 135 -4.57 -13.81 -22.14
N ASN A 136 -3.55 -12.97 -21.94
CA ASN A 136 -2.79 -12.32 -23.02
C ASN A 136 -3.65 -11.44 -23.95
N CYS A 137 -4.74 -10.87 -23.40
CA CYS A 137 -5.65 -9.96 -24.09
C CYS A 137 -5.55 -8.56 -23.49
N GLU A 138 -4.48 -7.84 -23.82
CA GLU A 138 -4.31 -6.45 -23.38
C GLU A 138 -5.36 -5.54 -24.05
N VAL A 139 -6.23 -4.94 -23.23
CA VAL A 139 -7.23 -3.97 -23.65
C VAL A 139 -6.56 -2.60 -23.81
N ILE A 140 -6.68 -2.02 -25.00
CA ILE A 140 -6.12 -0.69 -25.31
C ILE A 140 -7.19 0.39 -25.43
N ASN A 141 -8.45 0.00 -25.65
CA ASN A 141 -9.56 0.94 -25.72
C ASN A 141 -10.90 0.27 -25.35
N VAL A 142 -11.74 1.00 -24.63
CA VAL A 142 -13.13 0.70 -24.31
C VAL A 142 -13.96 1.85 -24.89
N LYS A 143 -14.70 1.55 -25.93
CA LYS A 143 -15.48 2.53 -26.69
C LYS A 143 -16.97 2.32 -26.45
N GLU A 144 -17.67 3.39 -26.09
CA GLU A 144 -19.12 3.43 -25.97
C GLU A 144 -19.70 3.98 -27.28
N GLU A 145 -20.44 3.14 -28.02
CA GLU A 145 -21.24 3.50 -29.19
C GLU A 145 -22.65 2.89 -29.03
N GLU A 146 -23.19 2.18 -30.03
CA GLU A 146 -24.44 1.42 -29.86
C GLU A 146 -24.31 0.37 -28.75
N ASN A 147 -23.18 -0.36 -28.76
CA ASN A 147 -22.75 -1.31 -27.74
C ASN A 147 -21.37 -0.90 -27.18
N ILE A 148 -20.88 -1.60 -26.15
CA ILE A 148 -19.50 -1.45 -25.67
C ILE A 148 -18.55 -2.25 -26.57
N MET A 149 -17.61 -1.55 -27.20
CA MET A 149 -16.55 -2.12 -28.02
C MET A 149 -15.23 -2.13 -27.25
N VAL A 150 -14.65 -3.31 -27.07
CA VAL A 150 -13.35 -3.50 -26.41
C VAL A 150 -12.31 -3.85 -27.47
N THR A 151 -11.35 -2.96 -27.67
CA THR A 151 -10.25 -3.16 -28.62
C THR A 151 -9.03 -3.72 -27.90
N LEU A 152 -8.52 -4.83 -28.41
CA LEU A 152 -7.32 -5.47 -27.92
C LEU A 152 -6.09 -5.01 -28.71
N LYS A 153 -4.90 -5.10 -28.10
CA LYS A 153 -3.63 -4.71 -28.72
C LYS A 153 -3.29 -5.47 -30.00
N ASN A 154 -3.80 -6.69 -30.15
CA ASN A 154 -3.64 -7.50 -31.36
C ASN A 154 -4.55 -7.05 -32.53
N GLY A 155 -5.40 -6.04 -32.32
CA GLY A 155 -6.36 -5.53 -33.31
C GLY A 155 -7.73 -6.18 -33.27
N GLU A 156 -7.95 -7.18 -32.42
CA GLU A 156 -9.27 -7.79 -32.21
C GLU A 156 -10.22 -6.81 -31.52
N VAL A 157 -11.48 -6.80 -31.96
CA VAL A 157 -12.54 -5.96 -31.40
C VAL A 157 -13.68 -6.85 -30.91
N LEU A 158 -14.02 -6.70 -29.64
CA LEU A 158 -15.07 -7.45 -28.96
C LEU A 158 -16.25 -6.54 -28.65
N HIS A 159 -17.46 -7.09 -28.70
CA HIS A 159 -18.70 -6.35 -28.47
C HIS A 159 -19.45 -6.91 -27.26
N PHE A 160 -19.93 -6.02 -26.39
CA PHE A 160 -20.67 -6.34 -25.17
C PHE A 160 -21.79 -5.33 -24.93
N ASP A 161 -22.80 -5.72 -24.16
CA ASP A 161 -23.88 -4.82 -23.74
C ASP A 161 -23.40 -3.85 -22.63
N ALA A 162 -22.53 -4.35 -21.74
CA ALA A 162 -21.90 -3.57 -20.68
C ALA A 162 -20.53 -4.18 -20.32
N CYS A 163 -19.68 -3.42 -19.64
CA CYS A 163 -18.42 -3.94 -19.09
C CYS A 163 -18.15 -3.45 -17.66
N ILE A 164 -17.38 -4.23 -16.90
CA ILE A 164 -16.84 -3.84 -15.59
C ILE A 164 -15.33 -3.66 -15.75
N VAL A 165 -14.84 -2.45 -15.50
CA VAL A 165 -13.43 -2.11 -15.49
C VAL A 165 -12.86 -2.38 -14.10
N THR A 166 -11.84 -3.23 -14.03
CA THR A 166 -11.14 -3.62 -12.79
C THR A 166 -9.65 -3.33 -12.83
N CYS A 167 -9.21 -2.47 -13.76
CA CYS A 167 -7.82 -2.02 -13.82
C CYS A 167 -7.38 -1.40 -12.50
N SER A 168 -6.10 -1.54 -12.14
CA SER A 168 -5.57 -0.83 -10.97
C SER A 168 -5.73 0.69 -11.13
N LEU A 169 -5.81 1.41 -10.02
CA LEU A 169 -5.82 2.87 -10.07
C LEU A 169 -4.53 3.42 -10.70
N GLY A 170 -3.37 2.76 -10.48
CA GLY A 170 -2.12 3.09 -11.18
C GLY A 170 -2.23 3.01 -12.71
N TYR A 171 -2.86 1.95 -13.23
CA TYR A 171 -3.14 1.81 -14.66
C TYR A 171 -4.08 2.90 -15.16
N LEU A 172 -5.17 3.16 -14.43
CA LEU A 172 -6.08 4.24 -14.77
C LEU A 172 -5.37 5.60 -14.78
N LYS A 173 -4.56 5.94 -13.79
CA LYS A 173 -3.77 7.18 -13.76
C LYS A 173 -2.94 7.39 -15.01
N LYS A 174 -2.30 6.33 -15.51
CA LYS A 174 -1.45 6.41 -16.72
C LYS A 174 -2.28 6.44 -18.01
N HIS A 175 -3.40 5.72 -18.06
CA HIS A 175 -4.07 5.39 -19.33
C HIS A 175 -5.49 5.95 -19.49
N HIS A 176 -6.11 6.55 -18.46
CA HIS A 176 -7.52 6.96 -18.52
C HIS A 176 -7.87 7.91 -19.67
N LYS A 177 -6.89 8.68 -20.18
CA LYS A 177 -7.08 9.62 -21.30
C LYS A 177 -7.16 8.94 -22.67
N THR A 178 -6.64 7.72 -22.80
CA THR A 178 -6.59 6.96 -24.07
C THR A 178 -7.40 5.67 -24.02
N LEU A 179 -7.61 5.12 -22.82
CA LEU A 179 -8.33 3.87 -22.60
C LEU A 179 -9.83 3.97 -22.92
N PHE A 180 -10.44 5.16 -22.84
CA PHE A 180 -11.89 5.32 -23.00
C PHE A 180 -12.23 6.21 -24.20
N THR A 181 -13.29 5.86 -24.94
CA THR A 181 -13.83 6.66 -26.03
C THR A 181 -15.37 6.67 -25.99
N PRO A 182 -16.05 7.79 -25.71
CA PRO A 182 -15.48 9.10 -25.37
C PRO A 182 -14.65 9.05 -24.08
N GLN A 183 -13.83 10.09 -23.87
CA GLN A 183 -13.08 10.20 -22.62
C GLN A 183 -14.03 10.28 -21.42
N LEU A 184 -13.56 9.77 -20.28
CA LEU A 184 -14.28 9.90 -19.01
C LEU A 184 -14.55 11.37 -18.67
N THR A 185 -15.58 11.66 -17.88
CA THR A 185 -15.89 13.02 -17.43
C THR A 185 -14.71 13.65 -16.70
N SER A 186 -14.58 14.98 -16.78
CA SER A 186 -13.52 15.71 -16.06
C SER A 186 -13.52 15.38 -14.56
N VAL A 187 -14.71 15.29 -13.95
CA VAL A 187 -14.88 14.91 -12.54
C VAL A 187 -14.23 13.56 -12.22
N LYS A 188 -14.43 12.54 -13.05
CA LYS A 188 -13.82 11.21 -12.85
C LYS A 188 -12.31 11.24 -13.14
N GLN A 189 -11.88 11.98 -14.15
CA GLN A 189 -10.44 12.17 -14.44
C GLN A 189 -9.72 12.84 -13.27
N ASP A 190 -10.33 13.87 -12.67
CA ASP A 190 -9.75 14.58 -11.54
C ASP A 190 -9.69 13.70 -10.30
N ALA A 191 -10.72 12.89 -10.02
CA ALA A 191 -10.69 11.91 -8.94
C ALA A 191 -9.58 10.85 -9.12
N ILE A 192 -9.40 10.33 -10.35
CA ILE A 192 -8.27 9.45 -10.69
C ILE A 192 -6.93 10.13 -10.38
N ASN A 193 -6.80 11.43 -10.66
CA ASN A 193 -5.57 12.17 -10.45
C ASN A 193 -5.31 12.53 -8.98
N ARG A 194 -6.34 12.89 -8.22
CA ARG A 194 -6.24 13.26 -6.79
C ARG A 194 -5.95 12.10 -5.87
N MET A 195 -6.53 10.92 -6.14
CA MET A 195 -6.29 9.73 -5.32
C MET A 195 -4.82 9.29 -5.44
N GLY A 196 -4.26 8.84 -4.32
CA GLY A 196 -2.90 8.31 -4.24
C GLY A 196 -2.84 6.88 -4.76
N PHE A 197 -1.67 6.45 -5.23
CA PHE A 197 -1.43 5.05 -5.57
C PHE A 197 -0.02 4.65 -5.12
N GLY A 198 0.02 3.73 -4.18
CA GLY A 198 1.17 3.36 -3.39
C GLY A 198 2.20 2.52 -4.13
N ASN A 199 3.30 2.23 -3.45
CA ASN A 199 4.45 1.54 -4.01
C ASN A 199 5.11 0.51 -3.07
N ASN A 200 4.45 0.07 -1.99
CA ASN A 200 5.02 -0.83 -0.99
C ASN A 200 5.61 -2.10 -1.63
N LEU A 201 6.83 -2.46 -1.22
CA LEU A 201 7.59 -3.57 -1.77
C LEU A 201 7.94 -4.59 -0.69
N LYS A 202 7.80 -5.87 -1.04
CA LYS A 202 8.29 -7.00 -0.25
C LYS A 202 9.47 -7.66 -0.95
N VAL A 203 10.56 -7.87 -0.22
CA VAL A 203 11.72 -8.65 -0.67
C VAL A 203 11.92 -9.79 0.32
N PHE A 204 11.87 -11.03 -0.17
CA PHE A 204 12.12 -12.22 0.64
C PHE A 204 13.58 -12.62 0.45
N LEU A 205 14.37 -12.59 1.51
CA LEU A 205 15.77 -12.98 1.52
C LEU A 205 15.87 -14.42 2.04
N GLU A 206 16.37 -15.32 1.21
CA GLU A 206 16.61 -16.74 1.54
C GLU A 206 18.03 -16.93 2.04
N TYR A 207 18.19 -17.69 3.12
CA TYR A 207 19.46 -18.03 3.73
C TYR A 207 19.64 -19.54 3.79
N SER A 208 20.88 -20.01 3.88
CA SER A 208 21.14 -21.44 4.14
C SER A 208 20.68 -21.83 5.55
N ASP A 209 20.94 -20.96 6.53
CA ASP A 209 20.57 -21.11 7.93
C ASP A 209 20.15 -19.73 8.49
N SER A 210 19.14 -19.71 9.35
CA SER A 210 18.68 -18.48 10.02
C SER A 210 19.73 -17.96 11.00
N TRP A 211 20.16 -16.71 10.83
CA TRP A 211 21.13 -16.04 11.73
C TRP A 211 20.46 -15.11 12.77
N TRP A 212 19.18 -14.82 12.61
CA TRP A 212 18.41 -13.91 13.46
C TRP A 212 17.93 -14.52 14.78
N ASN A 213 18.28 -15.79 15.07
CA ASN A 213 17.96 -16.48 16.33
C ASN A 213 16.49 -16.32 16.73
N SER A 214 16.20 -15.70 17.89
CA SER A 214 14.87 -15.48 18.45
C SER A 214 14.29 -14.08 18.19
N LEU A 215 14.85 -13.31 17.24
CA LEU A 215 14.35 -11.97 16.91
C LEU A 215 13.08 -12.07 16.08
N ASN A 216 12.04 -11.32 16.45
CA ASN A 216 10.77 -11.27 15.70
C ASN A 216 10.73 -10.16 14.65
N THR A 217 11.42 -9.06 14.91
CA THR A 217 11.50 -7.90 14.02
C THR A 217 12.87 -7.27 14.17
N ILE A 218 13.45 -6.85 13.05
CA ILE A 218 14.69 -6.11 12.96
C ILE A 218 14.37 -4.81 12.22
N LEU A 219 14.48 -3.70 12.94
CA LEU A 219 14.31 -2.36 12.38
C LEU A 219 15.69 -1.71 12.29
N ILE A 220 16.04 -1.23 11.10
CA ILE A 220 17.30 -0.53 10.86
C ILE A 220 16.98 0.88 10.37
N LEU A 221 17.64 1.86 10.98
CA LEU A 221 17.48 3.27 10.66
C LEU A 221 18.80 3.80 10.09
N THR A 222 18.73 4.34 8.88
CA THR A 222 19.84 5.01 8.22
C THR A 222 19.49 6.47 7.98
N HIS A 223 20.34 7.39 8.44
CA HIS A 223 20.20 8.81 8.15
C HIS A 223 20.74 9.19 6.76
N GLY A 224 20.24 10.29 6.21
CA GLY A 224 20.78 10.93 5.01
C GLY A 224 20.13 10.45 3.71
N GLU A 225 20.90 10.45 2.61
CA GLU A 225 20.37 10.14 1.27
C GLU A 225 19.72 8.72 1.15
N ASN A 226 20.05 7.83 2.10
CA ASN A 226 19.54 6.48 2.23
C ASN A 226 18.50 6.33 3.37
N GLU A 227 17.63 7.32 3.59
CA GLU A 227 16.43 7.22 4.45
C GLU A 227 15.35 6.28 3.86
N ASP A 228 15.76 5.08 3.46
CA ASP A 228 14.85 4.05 3.01
C ASP A 228 14.38 3.28 4.23
N PHE A 229 13.07 3.28 4.47
CA PHE A 229 12.52 2.48 5.55
C PHE A 229 12.54 1.01 5.18
N MET A 230 13.28 0.22 5.96
CA MET A 230 13.36 -1.22 5.82
C MET A 230 13.02 -1.89 7.15
N VAL A 231 12.00 -2.74 7.13
CA VAL A 231 11.66 -3.61 8.28
C VAL A 231 11.90 -5.04 7.87
N PHE A 232 12.73 -5.73 8.63
CA PHE A 232 13.02 -7.14 8.41
C PHE A 232 12.30 -7.99 9.45
N GLN A 233 11.61 -9.03 9.00
CA GLN A 233 10.86 -9.94 9.87
C GLN A 233 11.09 -11.38 9.40
N PRO A 234 11.37 -12.33 10.31
CA PRO A 234 11.36 -13.73 9.94
C PRO A 234 10.00 -14.11 9.38
N SER A 235 10.00 -14.88 8.30
CA SER A 235 8.76 -15.40 7.74
C SER A 235 8.13 -16.39 8.73
N SER A 236 6.84 -16.20 9.02
CA SER A 236 6.06 -17.10 9.87
C SER A 236 5.73 -18.44 9.20
N TRP A 237 5.92 -18.54 7.88
CA TRP A 237 5.50 -19.68 7.07
C TRP A 237 6.63 -20.37 6.29
N ALA A 238 7.83 -19.78 6.26
CA ALA A 238 9.00 -20.38 5.63
C ALA A 238 10.25 -20.20 6.49
N GLU A 239 10.87 -21.32 6.83
CA GLU A 239 12.17 -21.32 7.50
C GLU A 239 13.23 -20.66 6.63
N ASN A 240 14.23 -20.05 7.27
CA ASN A 240 15.35 -19.38 6.61
C ASN A 240 14.97 -18.26 5.61
N ILE A 241 13.75 -17.72 5.71
CA ILE A 241 13.32 -16.54 4.95
C ILE A 241 13.20 -15.35 5.88
N LEU A 242 13.91 -14.26 5.55
CA LEU A 242 13.74 -12.95 6.15
C LEU A 242 12.99 -12.05 5.17
N LEU A 243 11.80 -11.59 5.53
CA LEU A 243 11.01 -10.65 4.75
C LEU A 243 11.46 -9.22 5.06
N CYS A 244 11.88 -8.49 4.04
CA CYS A 244 12.12 -7.06 4.07
C CYS A 244 10.92 -6.32 3.47
N TRP A 245 10.29 -5.47 4.28
CA TRP A 245 9.30 -4.49 3.85
C TRP A 245 10.00 -3.17 3.54
N ILE A 246 9.71 -2.62 2.37
CA ILE A 246 10.31 -1.38 1.90
C ILE A 246 9.19 -0.44 1.50
N ALA A 247 9.14 0.73 2.13
CA ALA A 247 8.05 1.69 2.00
C ALA A 247 8.53 3.13 1.80
N GLY A 248 7.59 4.06 1.63
CA GLY A 248 7.87 5.47 1.41
C GLY A 248 8.60 5.71 0.09
N SER A 249 9.76 6.39 0.15
CA SER A 249 10.56 6.67 -1.04
C SER A 249 11.41 5.47 -1.51
N GLY A 250 11.69 4.51 -0.62
CA GLY A 250 12.57 3.38 -0.87
C GLY A 250 12.23 2.56 -2.12
N PRO A 251 10.97 2.16 -2.34
CA PRO A 251 10.60 1.36 -3.51
C PRO A 251 10.97 2.02 -4.85
N LYS A 252 10.85 3.36 -4.96
CA LYS A 252 11.25 4.10 -6.17
C LYS A 252 12.77 4.11 -6.38
N LYS A 253 13.57 4.05 -5.31
CA LYS A 253 15.04 4.01 -5.41
C LYS A 253 15.58 2.64 -5.82
N ILE A 254 14.81 1.57 -5.60
CA ILE A 254 15.24 0.18 -5.84
C ILE A 254 14.48 -0.53 -6.97
N CYS A 255 13.46 0.10 -7.56
CA CYS A 255 12.69 -0.51 -8.65
C CYS A 255 13.56 -0.81 -9.87
N ASP A 256 14.56 0.04 -10.15
CA ASP A 256 15.41 -0.12 -11.34
C ASP A 256 16.66 -0.96 -11.09
N LYS A 257 16.90 -1.40 -9.85
CA LYS A 257 17.99 -2.31 -9.52
C LYS A 257 17.67 -3.71 -10.01
N THR A 258 18.68 -4.43 -10.46
CA THR A 258 18.60 -5.88 -10.66
C THR A 258 18.49 -6.60 -9.31
N ASP A 259 18.02 -7.85 -9.32
CA ASP A 259 17.93 -8.64 -8.09
C ASP A 259 19.31 -8.90 -7.46
N PHE A 260 20.37 -8.96 -8.27
CA PHE A 260 21.75 -9.08 -7.79
C PHE A 260 22.21 -7.82 -7.04
N GLU A 261 22.00 -6.63 -7.62
CA GLU A 261 22.36 -5.36 -6.98
C GLU A 261 21.56 -5.11 -5.69
N LEU A 262 20.26 -5.39 -5.73
CA LEU A 262 19.40 -5.24 -4.56
C LEU A 262 19.81 -6.21 -3.45
N LYS A 263 20.15 -7.45 -3.79
CA LYS A 263 20.66 -8.43 -2.82
C LYS A 263 21.94 -7.93 -2.15
N ILE A 264 22.92 -7.45 -2.91
CA ILE A 264 24.17 -6.91 -2.35
C ILE A 264 23.87 -5.74 -1.42
N LEU A 265 22.97 -4.83 -1.82
CA LEU A 265 22.58 -3.68 -1.01
C LEU A 265 22.00 -4.12 0.32
N LEU A 266 21.04 -5.06 0.32
CA LEU A 266 20.38 -5.54 1.53
C LEU A 266 21.33 -6.34 2.44
N ASP A 267 22.15 -7.24 1.86
CA ASP A 267 23.14 -8.00 2.62
C ASP A 267 24.17 -7.07 3.28
N THR A 268 24.66 -6.07 2.55
CA THR A 268 25.63 -5.08 3.07
C THR A 268 25.00 -4.25 4.17
N HIS A 269 23.77 -3.78 3.97
CA HIS A 269 23.03 -3.00 4.96
C HIS A 269 22.81 -3.79 6.26
N LEU A 270 22.32 -5.03 6.18
CA LEU A 270 22.13 -5.89 7.36
C LEU A 270 23.47 -6.18 8.06
N HIS A 271 24.50 -6.52 7.30
CA HIS A 271 25.82 -6.81 7.86
C HIS A 271 26.41 -5.60 8.58
N ASP A 272 26.49 -4.45 7.93
CA ASP A 272 27.17 -3.28 8.50
C ASP A 272 26.49 -2.74 9.75
N GLN A 273 25.16 -2.84 9.82
CA GLN A 273 24.37 -2.28 10.91
C GLN A 273 24.30 -3.22 12.12
N LEU A 274 24.45 -4.54 11.92
CA LEU A 274 24.26 -5.54 12.98
C LEU A 274 25.52 -6.34 13.34
N LYS A 275 26.62 -6.22 12.60
CA LYS A 275 27.86 -7.01 12.82
C LYS A 275 28.46 -6.94 14.22
N ASN A 276 28.17 -5.88 14.98
CA ASN A 276 28.65 -5.75 16.37
C ASN A 276 27.82 -6.56 17.38
N TYR A 277 26.65 -7.06 16.97
CA TYR A 277 25.68 -7.73 17.82
C TYR A 277 25.34 -9.14 17.35
N LEU A 278 25.40 -9.40 16.04
CA LEU A 278 24.98 -10.64 15.40
C LEU A 278 25.98 -11.06 14.30
N ASP A 279 26.15 -12.37 14.12
CA ASP A 279 26.89 -12.97 13.01
C ASP A 279 26.00 -13.05 11.75
N VAL A 280 25.76 -11.89 11.12
CA VAL A 280 24.91 -11.77 9.93
C VAL A 280 25.53 -12.49 8.75
N LYS A 281 24.83 -13.51 8.24
CA LYS A 281 25.21 -14.22 7.02
C LYS A 281 24.69 -13.50 5.78
N ALA A 282 25.36 -13.70 4.65
CA ALA A 282 24.83 -13.24 3.37
C ALA A 282 23.67 -14.14 2.93
N SER A 283 22.64 -13.54 2.31
CA SER A 283 21.56 -14.33 1.70
C SER A 283 22.09 -15.19 0.56
N VAL A 284 21.41 -16.29 0.27
CA VAL A 284 21.65 -17.13 -0.90
C VAL A 284 20.98 -16.50 -2.12
N LYS A 285 19.74 -16.03 -1.95
CA LYS A 285 18.88 -15.53 -3.02
C LYS A 285 17.85 -14.55 -2.48
N ILE A 286 17.31 -13.70 -3.34
CA ILE A 286 16.15 -12.87 -3.03
C ILE A 286 14.99 -13.16 -3.97
N TYR A 287 13.77 -12.90 -3.50
CA TYR A 287 12.53 -12.95 -4.27
C TYR A 287 11.76 -11.65 -4.06
N ARG A 288 11.26 -11.05 -5.14
CA ARG A 288 10.38 -9.88 -5.07
C ARG A 288 9.46 -9.81 -6.28
N LYS A 289 8.41 -8.99 -6.16
CA LYS A 289 7.63 -8.51 -7.31
C LYS A 289 7.78 -7.00 -7.38
N ASN A 290 8.35 -6.50 -8.48
CA ASN A 290 8.40 -5.06 -8.73
C ASN A 290 7.04 -4.59 -9.25
N TRP A 291 6.17 -4.15 -8.34
CA TRP A 291 4.84 -3.64 -8.65
C TRP A 291 4.83 -2.30 -9.37
N ILE A 292 5.88 -1.49 -9.20
CA ILE A 292 6.00 -0.13 -9.77
C ILE A 292 6.23 -0.21 -11.28
N ASN A 293 7.10 -1.12 -11.70
CA ASN A 293 7.45 -1.31 -13.12
C ASN A 293 6.57 -2.37 -13.80
N ASP A 294 5.63 -2.99 -13.07
CA ASP A 294 4.63 -3.88 -13.67
C ASP A 294 3.66 -3.05 -14.51
N GLU A 295 3.58 -3.36 -15.81
CA GLU A 295 2.85 -2.58 -16.79
C GLU A 295 1.33 -2.56 -16.57
N PHE A 296 0.79 -3.52 -15.81
CA PHE A 296 -0.65 -3.66 -15.57
C PHE A 296 -1.09 -3.19 -14.18
N THR A 297 -0.16 -3.07 -13.23
CA THR A 297 -0.48 -2.54 -11.88
C THR A 297 0.04 -1.13 -11.64
N LEU A 298 1.29 -0.83 -12.03
CA LEU A 298 1.94 0.49 -11.86
C LEU A 298 1.92 1.03 -10.42
N GLY A 299 2.16 0.16 -9.45
CA GLY A 299 2.07 0.43 -8.02
C GLY A 299 1.40 -0.71 -7.25
N SER A 300 1.19 -0.50 -5.95
CA SER A 300 0.57 -1.46 -5.04
C SER A 300 -0.94 -1.26 -4.94
N TYR A 301 -1.40 -0.29 -4.15
CA TYR A 301 -2.81 -0.04 -3.84
C TYR A 301 -3.06 1.45 -3.56
N SER A 302 -4.33 1.87 -3.64
CA SER A 302 -4.73 3.28 -3.49
C SER A 302 -4.37 3.88 -2.13
N TYR A 303 -4.38 5.19 -1.96
CA TYR A 303 -4.39 5.82 -0.64
C TYR A 303 -5.03 7.21 -0.73
N LEU A 304 -5.45 7.69 0.42
CA LEU A 304 -6.07 8.99 0.60
C LEU A 304 -5.01 10.11 0.62
N THR A 305 -5.14 11.13 -0.24
CA THR A 305 -4.23 12.28 -0.27
C THR A 305 -4.85 13.52 0.39
N PRO A 306 -4.06 14.49 0.88
CA PRO A 306 -4.59 15.76 1.38
C PRO A 306 -5.36 16.58 0.32
N GLY A 307 -5.12 16.32 -0.96
CA GLY A 307 -5.76 17.03 -2.07
C GLY A 307 -7.13 16.46 -2.49
N GLN A 308 -7.52 15.30 -1.96
CA GLN A 308 -8.77 14.64 -2.33
C GLN A 308 -10.00 15.41 -1.82
N ILE A 309 -11.16 15.13 -2.41
CA ILE A 309 -12.44 15.48 -1.80
C ILE A 309 -12.87 14.32 -0.90
N VAL A 310 -12.67 14.50 0.40
CA VAL A 310 -12.82 13.45 1.40
C VAL A 310 -14.20 12.80 1.34
N GLY A 311 -14.23 11.46 1.18
CA GLY A 311 -15.45 10.66 1.05
C GLY A 311 -16.10 10.70 -0.33
N GLU A 312 -15.77 11.67 -1.20
CA GLU A 312 -16.39 11.82 -2.52
C GLU A 312 -15.58 11.17 -3.63
N ASP A 313 -14.25 11.26 -3.60
CA ASP A 313 -13.40 10.79 -4.72
C ASP A 313 -13.55 9.29 -4.98
N ILE A 314 -13.60 8.46 -3.92
CA ILE A 314 -13.87 7.02 -4.09
C ILE A 314 -15.27 6.77 -4.65
N CYS A 315 -16.27 7.54 -4.21
CA CYS A 315 -17.62 7.44 -4.74
C CYS A 315 -17.67 7.82 -6.23
N ILE A 316 -16.94 8.86 -6.64
CA ILE A 316 -16.79 9.30 -8.04
C ILE A 316 -16.10 8.20 -8.86
N LEU A 317 -15.06 7.57 -8.32
CA LEU A 317 -14.39 6.44 -8.97
C LEU A 317 -15.35 5.26 -9.19
N ALA A 318 -16.25 4.99 -8.24
CA ALA A 318 -17.26 3.94 -8.32
C ALA A 318 -18.47 4.25 -9.23
N GLN A 319 -18.67 5.51 -9.65
CA GLN A 319 -19.80 5.87 -10.52
C GLN A 319 -19.66 5.23 -11.91
N PRO A 320 -20.72 4.63 -12.47
CA PRO A 320 -20.67 4.07 -13.81
C PRO A 320 -20.77 5.17 -14.87
N VAL A 321 -20.39 4.86 -16.12
CA VAL A 321 -20.85 5.60 -17.29
C VAL A 321 -22.24 5.11 -17.64
N LEU A 322 -23.17 6.04 -17.83
CA LEU A 322 -24.56 5.77 -18.14
C LEU A 322 -24.88 6.06 -19.60
N LYS A 323 -25.70 5.21 -20.20
CA LYS A 323 -26.34 5.42 -21.51
C LYS A 323 -27.85 5.22 -21.35
N ASP A 324 -28.63 6.26 -21.63
CA ASP A 324 -30.09 6.27 -21.43
C ASP A 324 -30.49 5.78 -20.02
N ASN A 325 -29.80 6.29 -19.00
CA ASN A 325 -29.89 5.89 -17.58
C ASN A 325 -29.50 4.44 -17.27
N ASN A 326 -28.93 3.70 -18.21
CA ASN A 326 -28.45 2.33 -17.97
C ASN A 326 -26.92 2.32 -17.75
N PRO A 327 -26.40 1.57 -16.78
CA PRO A 327 -24.96 1.44 -16.56
C PRO A 327 -24.33 0.59 -17.68
N VAL A 328 -23.44 1.20 -18.46
CA VAL A 328 -22.77 0.53 -19.59
C VAL A 328 -21.28 0.31 -19.36
N ILE A 329 -20.61 1.19 -18.60
CA ILE A 329 -19.22 0.98 -18.14
C ILE A 329 -19.20 1.17 -16.63
N CYS A 330 -19.04 0.07 -15.92
CA CYS A 330 -18.96 0.00 -14.47
C CYS A 330 -17.51 -0.03 -13.99
N PHE A 331 -17.25 0.40 -12.75
CA PHE A 331 -15.90 0.44 -12.17
C PHE A 331 -15.87 -0.30 -10.85
N ALA A 332 -14.99 -1.30 -10.76
CA ALA A 332 -14.74 -2.08 -9.56
C ALA A 332 -13.24 -2.18 -9.29
N GLY A 333 -12.90 -2.68 -8.10
CA GLY A 333 -11.54 -2.73 -7.58
C GLY A 333 -11.45 -2.01 -6.24
N GLU A 334 -10.36 -2.25 -5.51
CA GLU A 334 -10.15 -1.73 -4.15
C GLU A 334 -10.36 -0.21 -4.07
N HIS A 335 -9.90 0.54 -5.07
CA HIS A 335 -10.00 1.99 -5.16
C HIS A 335 -11.42 2.53 -5.40
N THR A 336 -12.44 1.66 -5.39
CA THR A 336 -13.85 2.02 -5.59
C THR A 336 -14.74 1.65 -4.39
N ASP A 337 -14.19 1.03 -3.33
CA ASP A 337 -14.92 0.77 -2.09
C ASP A 337 -14.58 1.84 -1.04
N SER A 338 -15.57 2.64 -0.64
CA SER A 338 -15.35 3.80 0.25
C SER A 338 -15.01 3.43 1.69
N THR A 339 -15.21 2.16 2.07
CA THR A 339 -14.98 1.68 3.44
C THR A 339 -13.77 0.76 3.54
N MET A 340 -13.50 -0.03 2.49
CA MET A 340 -12.48 -1.08 2.48
C MET A 340 -11.47 -0.91 1.33
N TYR A 341 -11.18 0.33 0.94
CA TYR A 341 -10.10 0.60 -0.02
C TYR A 341 -8.76 0.02 0.47
N GLN A 342 -7.84 -0.23 -0.46
CA GLN A 342 -6.56 -0.93 -0.27
C GLN A 342 -6.63 -2.43 -0.01
N THR A 343 -7.82 -2.97 0.26
CA THR A 343 -7.95 -4.36 0.68
C THR A 343 -8.45 -5.28 -0.44
N THR A 344 -8.15 -6.57 -0.30
CA THR A 344 -8.78 -7.61 -1.15
C THR A 344 -10.29 -7.67 -0.89
N VAL A 345 -10.74 -7.39 0.34
CA VAL A 345 -12.17 -7.37 0.69
C VAL A 345 -12.90 -6.27 -0.07
N GLY A 346 -12.37 -5.05 -0.14
CA GLY A 346 -12.93 -3.96 -0.93
C GLY A 346 -12.96 -4.28 -2.43
N ALA A 347 -11.94 -4.95 -2.96
CA ALA A 347 -11.94 -5.43 -4.35
C ALA A 347 -13.08 -6.44 -4.61
N VAL A 348 -13.33 -7.39 -3.69
CA VAL A 348 -14.44 -8.35 -3.81
C VAL A 348 -15.79 -7.66 -3.69
N ARG A 349 -15.97 -6.80 -2.67
CA ARG A 349 -17.22 -6.06 -2.41
C ARG A 349 -17.60 -5.18 -3.60
N SER A 350 -16.64 -4.44 -4.16
CA SER A 350 -16.88 -3.62 -5.35
C SER A 350 -17.20 -4.46 -6.60
N GLY A 351 -16.56 -5.62 -6.78
CA GLY A 351 -16.90 -6.54 -7.86
C GLY A 351 -18.34 -7.04 -7.77
N LEU A 352 -18.78 -7.46 -6.58
CA LEU A 352 -20.17 -7.86 -6.33
C LEU A 352 -21.15 -6.70 -6.56
N ARG A 353 -20.82 -5.50 -6.09
CA ARG A 353 -21.62 -4.28 -6.29
C ARG A 353 -21.89 -4.02 -7.77
N GLU A 354 -20.85 -4.05 -8.61
CA GLU A 354 -21.02 -3.78 -10.04
C GLU A 354 -21.70 -4.94 -10.79
N ALA A 355 -21.50 -6.19 -10.35
CA ALA A 355 -22.21 -7.34 -10.90
C ALA A 355 -23.73 -7.23 -10.66
N SER A 356 -24.15 -6.89 -9.42
CA SER A 356 -25.56 -6.66 -9.10
C SER A 356 -26.13 -5.48 -9.89
N ARG A 357 -25.38 -4.36 -9.96
CA ARG A 357 -25.78 -3.16 -10.70
C ARG A 357 -26.09 -3.48 -12.18
N ILE A 358 -25.23 -4.23 -12.85
CA ILE A 358 -25.49 -4.64 -14.25
C ILE A 358 -26.67 -5.60 -14.32
N SER A 359 -26.70 -6.63 -13.45
CA SER A 359 -27.76 -7.64 -13.46
C SER A 359 -29.16 -7.03 -13.30
N GLU A 360 -29.35 -6.12 -12.35
CA GLU A 360 -30.63 -5.44 -12.10
C GLU A 360 -31.09 -4.65 -13.33
N HIS A 361 -30.18 -3.97 -14.03
CA HIS A 361 -30.56 -3.14 -15.19
C HIS A 361 -30.72 -3.94 -16.49
N THR A 362 -30.08 -5.10 -16.60
CA THR A 362 -30.14 -5.95 -17.81
C THR A 362 -31.29 -6.96 -17.77
N PHE A 363 -31.65 -7.50 -16.60
CA PHE A 363 -32.63 -8.59 -16.49
C PHE A 363 -34.01 -8.17 -15.93
N GLU A 364 -34.19 -6.91 -15.50
CA GLU A 364 -35.51 -6.36 -15.12
C GLU A 364 -36.25 -5.66 -16.28
N LYS A 365 -35.68 -5.66 -17.49
CA LYS A 365 -36.34 -5.29 -18.75
C LYS A 365 -36.75 -6.53 -19.52
#